data_AF-A0A392SJL4-F1
#
_entry.id   AF-A0A392SJL4-F1
#
_cell.length_a   1.000
_cell.length_b   1.000
_cell.length_c   1.000
_cell.angle_alpha   90.00
_cell.angle_beta   90.00
_cell.angle_gamma   90.00
#
_symmetry.space_group_name_H-M   'P 1'
#
loop_
_entity.id
_entity.type
_entity.pdbx_description
1 polymer ?
#
loop_
_entity_poly.entity_id
_entity_poly.type
_entity_poly.pdbx_seq_one_letter_code
_entity_poly.pdbx_strand_id
1 'polypeptide(L)'
;MGADKVFVRSLSAPDTVSFIDGAKEFISLVFSNWVRWDKGVEPTHRGAWVRLYGIPVHAWNVEFFKLCVLNCGSFLRADSYTVEKVKLDYVR
;
A
#
# COMPACT_ATOMS: atom_id res chain seq x y z
N MET A 1 4.11 0.54 -0.90
CA MET A 1 2.98 0.00 -1.68
C MET A 1 1.85 -0.32 -0.71
N GLY A 2 0.98 0.66 -0.42
CA GLY A 2 -0.06 0.56 0.61
C GLY A 2 -1.40 1.11 0.14
N ALA A 3 -1.64 1.13 -1.16
CA ALA A 3 -2.90 1.56 -1.75
C ALA A 3 -3.41 0.45 -2.66
N ASP A 4 -4.73 0.22 -2.66
CA ASP A 4 -5.39 -0.81 -3.47
C ASP A 4 -5.37 -0.51 -4.98
N LYS A 5 -4.98 0.71 -5.36
CA LYS A 5 -4.99 1.19 -6.74
C LYS A 5 -3.63 1.81 -7.10
N VAL A 6 -3.17 1.53 -8.31
CA VAL A 6 -1.95 2.12 -8.88
C VAL A 6 -2.34 2.98 -10.08
N PHE A 7 -1.76 4.17 -10.19
CA PHE A 7 -1.94 5.04 -11.34
C PHE A 7 -0.85 4.77 -12.37
N VAL A 8 -1.26 4.41 -13.59
CA VAL A 8 -0.34 4.18 -14.72
C VAL A 8 -0.55 5.30 -15.73
N ARG A 9 0.54 6.02 -16.05
CA ARG A 9 0.55 7.12 -17.01
C ARG A 9 1.57 6.82 -18.10
N SER A 10 1.16 6.96 -19.36
CA SER A 10 2.11 6.97 -20.47
C SER A 10 2.83 8.31 -20.56
N LEU A 11 4.14 8.25 -20.81
CA LEU A 11 4.99 9.41 -21.08
C LEU A 11 4.92 9.84 -22.55
N SER A 12 4.41 8.98 -23.44
CA SER A 12 4.20 9.26 -24.86
C SER A 12 2.71 9.36 -25.18
N ALA A 13 2.32 10.40 -25.92
CA ALA A 13 0.93 10.80 -26.14
C ALA A 13 0.12 9.98 -27.17
N PRO A 14 0.66 9.41 -28.25
CA PRO A 14 -0.18 8.73 -29.23
C PRO A 14 -0.60 7.33 -28.75
N ASP A 15 -1.91 7.07 -28.86
CA ASP A 15 -2.63 5.80 -28.78
C ASP A 15 -2.31 4.87 -27.61
N THR A 16 -2.35 5.41 -26.39
CA THR A 16 -2.24 4.60 -25.16
C THR A 16 -3.32 3.51 -25.08
N VAL A 17 -4.49 3.76 -25.65
CA VAL A 17 -5.65 2.85 -25.59
C VAL A 17 -5.41 1.59 -26.40
N SER A 18 -4.85 1.69 -27.61
CA SER A 18 -4.58 0.51 -28.46
C SER A 18 -3.45 -0.35 -27.91
N PHE A 19 -2.42 0.29 -27.34
CA PHE A 19 -1.35 -0.43 -26.63
C PHE A 19 -1.89 -1.21 -25.42
N ILE A 20 -2.74 -0.58 -24.61
CA ILE A 20 -3.39 -1.23 -23.47
C ILE A 20 -4.26 -2.40 -23.92
N ASP A 21 -5.02 -2.22 -25.00
CA ASP A 21 -5.90 -3.28 -25.52
C ASP A 21 -5.08 -4.48 -26.03
N GLY A 22 -3.97 -4.23 -26.73
CA GLY A 22 -3.03 -5.28 -27.13
C GLY A 22 -2.32 -5.98 -25.95
N ALA A 23 -2.16 -5.29 -24.82
CA ALA A 23 -1.54 -5.84 -23.60
C ALA A 23 -2.55 -6.32 -22.56
N LYS A 24 -3.84 -6.39 -22.89
CA LYS A 24 -4.93 -6.65 -21.94
C LYS A 24 -4.76 -7.96 -21.17
N GLU A 25 -4.30 -9.01 -21.85
CA GLU A 25 -4.03 -10.32 -21.24
C GLU A 25 -2.88 -10.26 -20.22
N PHE A 26 -1.85 -9.46 -20.50
CA PHE A 26 -0.76 -9.26 -19.55
C PHE A 26 -1.21 -8.44 -18.34
N ILE A 27 -1.99 -7.38 -18.58
CA ILE A 27 -2.50 -6.51 -17.51
C ILE A 27 -3.41 -7.30 -16.56
N SER A 28 -4.25 -8.22 -17.07
CA SER A 28 -5.15 -9.03 -16.23
C SER A 28 -4.42 -10.06 -15.36
N LEU A 29 -3.19 -10.44 -15.70
CA LEU A 29 -2.35 -11.30 -14.85
C LEU A 29 -1.85 -10.56 -13.60
N VAL A 30 -1.68 -9.24 -13.69
CA VAL A 30 -1.10 -8.42 -12.61
C VAL A 30 -2.18 -7.65 -11.84
N PHE A 31 -3.24 -7.21 -12.52
CA PHE A 31 -4.29 -6.36 -11.94
C PHE A 31 -5.66 -7.00 -12.14
N SER A 32 -6.42 -7.14 -11.06
CA SER A 32 -7.79 -7.66 -11.11
C SER A 32 -8.78 -6.72 -11.80
N ASN A 33 -8.44 -5.43 -11.91
CA ASN A 33 -9.29 -4.42 -12.53
C ASN A 33 -8.45 -3.34 -13.19
N TRP A 34 -8.77 -3.02 -14.45
CA TRP A 34 -8.15 -1.95 -15.23
C TRP A 34 -9.23 -1.01 -15.75
N VAL A 35 -9.25 0.22 -15.26
CA VAL A 35 -10.26 1.24 -15.59
C VAL A 35 -9.57 2.54 -15.96
N ARG A 36 -10.16 3.25 -16.93
CA ARG A 36 -9.68 4.59 -17.31
C ARG A 36 -9.79 5.52 -16.11
N TRP A 37 -8.71 6.25 -15.84
CA TRP A 37 -8.71 7.21 -14.74
C TRP A 37 -9.78 8.28 -14.95
N ASP A 38 -10.54 8.55 -13.89
CA ASP A 38 -11.50 9.63 -13.81
C ASP A 38 -11.34 10.35 -12.46
N LYS A 39 -11.73 11.64 -12.41
CA LYS A 39 -11.63 12.47 -11.20
C LYS A 39 -12.47 11.93 -10.04
N GLY A 40 -13.52 11.16 -10.33
CA GLY A 40 -14.35 10.49 -9.30
C GLY A 40 -13.72 9.22 -8.74
N VAL A 41 -12.61 8.73 -9.30
CA VAL A 41 -11.94 7.51 -8.82
C VAL A 41 -11.06 7.85 -7.63
N GLU A 42 -11.67 7.88 -6.45
CA GLU A 42 -10.92 8.04 -5.20
C GLU A 42 -10.42 6.67 -4.70
N PRO A 43 -9.19 6.57 -4.15
CA PRO A 43 -8.76 5.37 -3.45
C PRO A 43 -9.65 5.18 -2.22
N THR A 44 -10.30 4.02 -2.11
CA THR A 44 -11.21 3.69 -1.00
C THR A 44 -10.48 3.75 0.34
N HIS A 45 -9.20 3.36 0.35
CA HIS A 45 -8.31 3.43 1.50
C HIS A 45 -6.92 3.89 1.07
N ARG A 46 -6.27 4.67 1.93
CA ARG A 46 -4.88 5.08 1.78
C ARG A 46 -4.09 4.51 2.95
N GLY A 47 -3.17 3.59 2.68
CA GLY A 47 -2.22 3.11 3.67
C GLY A 47 -1.01 4.03 3.78
N ALA A 48 -0.55 4.24 5.01
CA ALA A 48 0.70 4.93 5.32
C ALA A 48 1.59 4.04 6.18
N TRP A 49 2.90 4.16 6.00
CA TRP A 49 3.87 3.55 6.91
C TRP A 49 4.14 4.52 8.05
N VAL A 50 3.93 4.07 9.29
CA VAL A 50 4.20 4.85 10.49
C VAL A 50 5.44 4.29 11.15
N ARG A 51 6.32 5.17 11.64
CA ARG A 51 7.44 4.76 12.50
C ARG A 51 7.12 5.12 13.93
N LEU A 52 7.19 4.15 14.83
CA LEU A 52 6.99 4.37 16.26
C LEU A 52 8.31 4.23 17.00
N TYR A 53 8.64 5.23 17.81
CA TYR A 53 9.90 5.33 18.56
C TYR A 53 9.65 5.21 20.06
N GLY A 54 10.62 4.67 20.79
CA GLY A 54 10.58 4.61 22.27
C GLY A 54 9.64 3.55 22.86
N ILE A 55 9.07 2.66 22.04
CA ILE A 55 8.23 1.56 22.54
C ILE A 55 9.15 0.43 23.05
N PRO A 56 8.97 -0.05 24.29
CA PRO A 56 9.70 -1.20 24.79
C PRO A 56 9.49 -2.46 23.93
N VAL A 57 10.57 -3.20 23.65
CA VAL A 57 10.56 -4.38 22.76
C VAL A 57 9.59 -5.49 23.20
N HIS A 58 9.28 -5.58 24.49
CA HIS A 58 8.30 -6.54 25.02
C HIS A 58 6.86 -6.18 24.65
N ALA A 59 6.57 -4.91 24.35
CA ALA A 59 5.27 -4.43 23.91
C ALA A 59 5.07 -4.52 22.38
N TRP A 60 6.09 -4.97 21.64
CA TRP A 60 6.01 -5.11 20.17
C TRP A 60 5.20 -6.35 19.81
N ASN A 61 3.89 -6.18 19.72
CA ASN A 61 2.94 -7.18 19.25
C ASN A 61 1.80 -6.52 18.45
N VAL A 62 1.05 -7.34 17.72
CA VAL A 62 0.01 -6.86 16.79
C VAL A 62 -1.10 -6.12 17.53
N GLU A 63 -1.47 -6.58 18.73
CA GLU A 63 -2.50 -5.96 19.57
C GLU A 63 -2.10 -4.55 19.99
N PHE A 64 -0.85 -4.34 20.37
CA PHE A 64 -0.30 -3.04 20.70
C PHE A 64 -0.31 -2.11 19.48
N PHE A 65 0.12 -2.58 18.31
CA PHE A 65 0.12 -1.74 17.10
C PHE A 65 -1.29 -1.36 16.65
N LYS A 66 -2.28 -2.25 16.83
CA LYS A 66 -3.70 -1.91 16.61
C LYS A 66 -4.16 -0.78 17.53
N LEU A 67 -3.75 -0.79 18.81
CA LEU A 67 -4.07 0.30 19.74
C LEU A 67 -3.43 1.62 19.31
N CYS A 68 -2.20 1.61 18.79
CA CYS A 68 -1.52 2.82 18.33
C CYS A 68 -2.23 3.53 17.15
N VAL A 69 -2.92 2.78 16.29
CA VAL A 69 -3.59 3.33 15.11
C VAL A 69 -5.10 3.45 15.26
N LEU A 70 -5.66 3.09 16.42
CA LEU A 70 -7.11 2.97 16.65
C LEU A 70 -7.90 4.24 16.26
N ASN A 71 -7.34 5.42 16.53
CA ASN A 71 -7.99 6.71 16.22
C ASN A 71 -7.73 7.19 14.78
N CYS A 72 -6.78 6.57 14.07
CA CYS A 72 -6.30 7.01 12.75
C CYS A 72 -6.75 6.09 11.61
N GLY A 73 -7.12 4.84 11.90
CA GLY A 73 -7.51 3.86 10.91
C GLY A 73 -7.37 2.43 11.40
N SER A 74 -7.03 1.51 10.48
CA SER A 74 -6.81 0.10 10.78
C SER A 74 -5.35 -0.29 10.61
N PHE A 75 -4.87 -1.16 11.49
CA PHE A 75 -3.54 -1.76 11.34
C PHE A 75 -3.58 -2.76 10.19
N LEU A 76 -2.70 -2.57 9.20
CA LEU A 76 -2.57 -3.46 8.05
C LEU A 76 -1.49 -4.52 8.28
N ARG A 77 -0.27 -4.08 8.59
CA ARG A 77 0.91 -4.94 8.68
C ARG A 77 2.09 -4.23 9.34
N ALA A 78 2.93 -5.00 10.03
CA ALA A 78 4.28 -4.61 10.44
C ALA A 78 5.32 -5.18 9.47
N ASP A 79 6.43 -4.46 9.27
CA ASP A 79 7.52 -4.93 8.42
C ASP A 79 8.24 -6.16 9.01
N SER A 80 8.96 -6.89 8.16
CA SER A 80 9.67 -8.10 8.58
C SER A 80 10.71 -7.83 9.67
N TYR A 81 11.39 -6.68 9.60
CA TYR A 81 12.40 -6.28 10.59
C TYR A 81 11.82 -6.09 11.99
N THR A 82 10.60 -5.54 12.11
CA THR A 82 9.87 -5.36 13.36
C THR A 82 9.43 -6.71 13.92
N VAL A 83 8.90 -7.59 13.06
CA VAL A 83 8.42 -8.92 13.46
C VAL A 83 9.58 -9.80 13.94
N GLU A 84 10.69 -9.78 13.21
CA GLU A 84 11.90 -10.54 13.53
C GLU A 84 12.78 -9.85 14.59
N LYS A 85 12.40 -8.63 15.01
CA LYS A 85 13.14 -7.80 15.99
C LYS A 85 14.62 -7.61 15.64
N VAL A 86 14.92 -7.56 14.34
CA VAL A 86 16.29 -7.44 13.79
C VAL A 86 16.88 -6.05 14.09
N LYS A 87 16.03 -5.02 14.13
CA LYS A 87 16.41 -3.64 14.44
C LYS A 87 15.47 -3.07 15.49
N LEU A 88 16.04 -2.54 16.58
CA LEU A 88 15.28 -2.13 17.78
C LEU A 88 15.14 -0.61 17.93
N ASP A 89 15.61 0.17 16.95
CA ASP A 89 15.56 1.63 17.01
C ASP A 89 14.13 2.17 16.86
N TYR A 90 13.30 1.48 16.09
CA TYR A 90 11.90 1.84 15.83
C TYR A 90 11.11 0.65 15.29
N VAL A 91 9.78 0.76 15.39
CA VAL A 91 8.78 -0.13 14.78
C VAL A 91 8.29 0.47 13.48
N ARG A 92 8.01 -0.35 12.47
CA ARG A 92 7.37 0.08 11.21
C ARG A 92 6.25 -0.86 10.74
#